data_AF-A0A7S1BF80-F1
#
_entry.id   AF-A0A7S1BF80-F1
#
_cell.length_a   1.000
_cell.length_b   1.000
_cell.length_c   1.000
_cell.angle_alpha   90.00
_cell.angle_beta   90.00
_cell.angle_gamma   90.00
#
_symmetry.space_group_name_H-M   'P 1'
#
loop_
_entity.id
_entity.type
_entity.pdbx_description
1 polymer ?
#
loop_
_entity_poly.entity_id
_entity_poly.type
_entity_poly.pdbx_seq_one_letter_code
_entity_poly.pdbx_strand_id
1 'polypeptide(L)'
;MSDPCEKIREEVSTALKSVAGKIHDGEEEDGVPHATKTVSTCLPDILDLALTKTGHWTACHRRKSVQILQSIMELCAAAELLLPRLADIHAKLCLGCHDDNDDVFDAAVACAEALGRYGDDLSPSMKLIVPKLEGKESGYDTPRHIYANLVLLGSLVRGSGAEGEQMSCHVPPICAALKSIVVYNETCRSDVSVMETLLAVCQDMLHSSKTCFHIDAASTLSLLRCALQIQACPSEFGLKEGNAELLKGLSHLCCQEGDVTLLLRPHFSSLLASVTQDLTQENNFLWKTVDDDASNFRAFEALVSLSPRLAGENFVIDDGHGGVSPIVERHLAADAIPAVVLAMLGVLEQMLSDPGCAPRLCSHAPRLVARCILPNLVWKAGAV
;
A
#
# COMPACT_ATOMS: atom_id res chain seq x y z
N MET A 1 25.80 -0.53 38.91
CA MET A 1 24.45 -0.87 39.38
C MET A 1 23.71 -1.41 38.17
N SER A 2 23.35 -2.70 38.16
CA SER A 2 22.58 -3.25 37.04
C SER A 2 21.19 -2.62 37.01
N ASP A 3 20.71 -2.33 35.81
CA ASP A 3 19.39 -1.75 35.59
C ASP A 3 18.33 -2.76 36.09
N PRO A 4 17.42 -2.39 37.00
CA PRO A 4 16.32 -3.26 37.44
C PRO A 4 15.53 -3.87 36.27
N CYS A 5 15.46 -3.16 35.14
CA CYS A 5 14.83 -3.65 33.92
C CYS A 5 15.65 -4.73 33.19
N GLU A 6 16.99 -4.72 33.28
CA GLU A 6 17.83 -5.81 32.74
C GLU A 6 17.61 -7.09 33.53
N LYS A 7 17.49 -6.97 34.84
CA LYS A 7 17.23 -8.12 35.71
C LYS A 7 15.86 -8.74 35.43
N ILE A 8 14.82 -7.92 35.27
CA ILE A 8 13.48 -8.38 34.89
C ILE A 8 13.50 -9.00 33.48
N ARG A 9 14.24 -8.42 32.52
CA ARG A 9 14.36 -8.99 31.17
C ARG A 9 15.07 -10.33 31.17
N GLU A 10 16.16 -10.49 31.91
CA GLU A 10 16.85 -11.78 32.05
C GLU A 10 15.95 -12.79 32.76
N GLU A 11 15.27 -12.41 33.84
CA GLU A 11 14.38 -13.30 34.58
C GLU A 11 13.18 -13.73 33.72
N VAL A 12 12.54 -12.80 33.01
CA VAL A 12 11.42 -13.07 32.10
C VAL A 12 11.89 -13.85 30.88
N SER A 13 13.02 -13.50 30.26
CA SER A 13 13.58 -14.23 29.11
C SER A 13 14.02 -15.65 29.49
N THR A 14 14.60 -15.83 30.68
CA THR A 14 15.04 -17.14 31.18
C THR A 14 13.85 -18.01 31.55
N ALA A 15 12.85 -17.44 32.24
CA ALA A 15 11.61 -18.15 32.56
C ALA A 15 10.84 -18.54 31.29
N LEU A 16 10.81 -17.66 30.29
CA LEU A 16 10.08 -17.92 29.05
C LEU A 16 10.83 -18.85 28.09
N LYS A 17 12.17 -18.81 28.02
CA LYS A 17 12.98 -19.80 27.26
C LYS A 17 12.86 -21.21 27.85
N SER A 18 12.75 -21.32 29.17
CA SER A 18 12.50 -22.60 29.87
C SER A 18 11.14 -23.19 29.51
N VAL A 19 10.13 -22.35 29.24
CA VAL A 19 8.79 -22.79 28.79
C VAL A 19 8.81 -23.17 27.30
N ALA A 20 9.44 -22.37 26.44
CA ALA A 20 9.52 -22.64 25.00
C ALA A 20 10.27 -23.94 24.65
N GLY A 21 11.36 -24.25 25.37
CA GLY A 21 12.11 -25.50 25.18
C GLY A 21 11.31 -26.77 25.49
N LYS A 22 10.29 -26.67 26.36
CA LYS A 22 9.47 -27.82 26.79
C LYS A 22 8.18 -28.00 25.98
N ILE A 23 7.84 -27.03 25.12
CA ILE A 23 6.75 -27.17 24.14
C ILE A 23 7.26 -27.89 22.88
N HIS A 24 8.57 -27.83 22.60
CA HIS A 24 9.16 -28.44 21.41
C HIS A 24 9.62 -29.89 21.63
N ASP A 25 10.08 -30.23 22.84
CA ASP A 25 10.34 -31.59 23.25
C ASP A 25 9.15 -32.10 24.06
N GLY A 26 8.34 -32.98 23.47
CA GLY A 26 7.13 -33.55 24.07
C GLY A 26 7.37 -34.49 25.25
N GLU A 27 8.12 -34.06 26.25
CA GLU A 27 8.35 -34.78 27.50
C GLU A 27 7.70 -34.01 28.67
N GLU A 28 6.53 -34.53 29.10
CA GLU A 28 5.92 -34.24 30.38
C GLU A 28 6.85 -34.72 31.51
N GLU A 29 7.77 -33.87 31.97
CA GLU A 29 8.44 -34.03 33.27
C GLU A 29 7.83 -33.10 34.32
N ASP A 30 7.38 -33.74 35.41
CA ASP A 30 6.59 -33.29 36.58
C ASP A 30 7.14 -32.10 37.43
N GLY A 31 7.99 -31.23 36.88
CA GLY A 31 8.68 -30.15 37.62
C GLY A 31 8.30 -28.70 37.28
N VAL A 32 7.46 -28.46 36.27
CA VAL A 32 7.27 -27.12 35.64
C VAL A 32 5.99 -26.33 35.99
N PRO A 33 5.00 -26.80 36.80
CA PRO A 33 3.72 -26.10 36.90
C PRO A 33 3.79 -24.77 37.68
N HIS A 34 4.87 -24.46 38.40
CA HIS A 34 4.98 -23.21 39.15
C HIS A 34 5.50 -22.02 38.33
N ALA A 35 6.56 -22.17 37.54
CA ALA A 35 7.11 -21.05 36.76
C ALA A 35 6.12 -20.56 35.70
N THR A 36 5.46 -21.46 34.97
CA THR A 36 4.45 -21.13 33.95
C THR A 36 3.22 -20.47 34.57
N LYS A 37 2.81 -20.90 35.77
CA LYS A 37 1.67 -20.34 36.51
C LYS A 37 1.98 -18.98 37.14
N THR A 38 3.22 -18.75 37.58
CA THR A 38 3.69 -17.45 38.08
C THR A 38 3.85 -16.44 36.95
N VAL A 39 4.40 -16.86 35.80
CA VAL A 39 4.50 -16.01 34.61
C VAL A 39 3.11 -15.61 34.12
N SER A 40 2.16 -16.55 34.02
CA SER A 40 0.80 -16.23 33.57
C SER A 40 0.03 -15.32 34.54
N THR A 41 0.31 -15.37 35.85
CA THR A 41 -0.31 -14.47 36.84
C THR A 41 0.27 -13.06 36.81
N CYS A 42 1.55 -12.88 36.51
CA CYS A 42 2.18 -11.55 36.42
C CYS A 42 2.08 -10.92 35.02
N LEU A 43 1.75 -11.70 33.99
CA LEU A 43 1.69 -11.25 32.60
C LEU A 43 0.77 -10.04 32.36
N PRO A 44 -0.45 -9.95 32.94
CA PRO A 44 -1.28 -8.76 32.80
C PRO A 44 -0.61 -7.47 33.29
N ASP A 45 0.02 -7.53 34.47
CA ASP A 45 0.70 -6.37 35.08
C ASP A 45 1.91 -5.93 34.26
N ILE A 46 2.68 -6.90 33.72
CA ILE A 46 3.81 -6.62 32.85
C ILE A 46 3.33 -6.00 31.53
N LEU A 47 2.25 -6.52 30.95
CA LEU A 47 1.64 -5.98 29.74
C LEU A 47 1.18 -4.53 29.95
N ASP A 48 0.49 -4.24 31.05
CA ASP A 48 0.05 -2.88 31.40
C ASP A 48 1.21 -1.92 31.60
N LEU A 49 2.25 -2.37 32.31
CA LEU A 49 3.46 -1.58 32.51
C LEU A 49 4.15 -1.29 31.17
N ALA A 50 4.29 -2.29 30.31
CA ALA A 50 4.91 -2.14 29.00
C ALA A 50 4.10 -1.17 28.12
N LEU A 51 2.78 -1.35 28.01
CA LEU A 51 1.89 -0.44 27.27
C LEU A 51 1.91 1.00 27.81
N THR A 52 2.06 1.18 29.11
CA THR A 52 2.19 2.52 29.71
C THR A 52 3.52 3.16 29.35
N LYS A 53 4.61 2.38 29.40
CA LYS A 53 5.98 2.88 29.23
C LYS A 53 6.42 3.04 27.78
N THR A 54 5.69 2.50 26.80
CA THR A 54 5.88 2.86 25.38
C THR A 54 5.64 4.35 25.10
N GLY A 55 4.88 5.05 25.94
CA GLY A 55 4.69 6.51 25.85
C GLY A 55 5.68 7.34 26.67
N HIS A 56 6.76 6.74 27.18
CA HIS A 56 7.71 7.46 28.05
C HIS A 56 8.50 8.53 27.27
N TRP A 57 8.90 9.61 27.95
CA TRP A 57 9.59 10.73 27.30
C TRP A 57 11.00 10.38 26.79
N THR A 58 11.64 9.33 27.32
CA THR A 58 12.95 8.84 26.84
C THR A 58 12.85 7.67 25.87
N ALA A 59 13.58 7.74 24.76
CA ALA A 59 13.65 6.68 23.74
C ALA A 59 14.10 5.33 24.32
N CYS A 60 15.09 5.32 25.22
CA CYS A 60 15.58 4.08 25.86
C CYS A 60 14.46 3.30 26.58
N HIS A 61 13.56 4.00 27.29
CA HIS A 61 12.43 3.33 27.96
C HIS A 61 11.38 2.89 26.95
N ARG A 62 11.04 3.73 25.95
CA ARG A 62 10.08 3.36 24.91
C ARG A 62 10.52 2.10 24.17
N ARG A 63 11.75 2.07 23.68
CA ARG A 63 12.36 0.91 23.01
C ARG A 63 12.30 -0.35 23.87
N LYS A 64 12.76 -0.26 25.12
CA LYS A 64 12.74 -1.40 26.05
C LYS A 64 11.33 -1.92 26.28
N SER A 65 10.35 -1.02 26.44
CA SER A 65 8.95 -1.41 26.63
C SER A 65 8.37 -2.08 25.39
N VAL A 66 8.68 -1.60 24.19
CA VAL A 66 8.27 -2.25 22.93
C VAL A 66 8.91 -3.64 22.78
N GLN A 67 10.18 -3.80 23.15
CA GLN A 67 10.86 -5.11 23.14
C GLN A 67 10.25 -6.10 24.15
N ILE A 68 9.78 -5.61 25.31
CA ILE A 68 9.03 -6.41 26.27
C ILE A 68 7.70 -6.85 25.67
N LEU A 69 6.97 -5.94 25.00
CA LEU A 69 5.73 -6.29 24.28
C LEU A 69 5.98 -7.36 23.21
N GLN A 70 7.04 -7.23 22.42
CA GLN A 70 7.42 -8.22 21.42
C GLN A 70 7.67 -9.58 22.08
N SER A 71 8.46 -9.62 23.14
CA SER A 71 8.75 -10.85 23.88
C SER A 71 7.46 -11.50 24.39
N ILE A 72 6.53 -10.70 24.93
CA ILE A 72 5.21 -11.19 25.36
C ILE A 72 4.47 -11.83 24.19
N MET A 73 4.40 -11.18 23.02
CA MET A 73 3.70 -11.71 21.85
C MET A 73 4.32 -13.00 21.31
N GLU A 74 5.64 -13.11 21.35
CA GLU A 74 6.38 -14.29 20.87
C GLU A 74 6.21 -15.49 21.79
N LEU A 75 6.02 -15.24 23.09
CA LEU A 75 6.08 -16.27 24.11
C LEU A 75 4.69 -16.67 24.62
N CYS A 76 3.68 -15.83 24.40
CA CYS A 76 2.30 -16.12 24.77
C CYS A 76 1.56 -16.78 23.60
N ALA A 77 1.53 -18.11 23.60
CA ALA A 77 0.64 -18.87 22.71
C ALA A 77 -0.86 -18.68 23.05
N ALA A 78 -1.18 -18.10 24.20
CA ALA A 78 -2.55 -17.87 24.66
C ALA A 78 -3.10 -16.54 24.10
N ALA A 79 -3.67 -16.60 22.91
CA ALA A 79 -4.38 -15.49 22.27
C ALA A 79 -5.41 -14.84 23.22
N GLU A 80 -6.04 -15.61 24.11
CA GLU A 80 -7.05 -15.15 25.07
C GLU A 80 -6.64 -13.93 25.93
N LEU A 81 -5.35 -13.76 26.24
CA LEU A 81 -4.88 -12.62 27.04
C LEU A 81 -4.55 -11.39 26.18
N LEU A 82 -4.13 -11.61 24.92
CA LEU A 82 -3.67 -10.56 24.02
C LEU A 82 -4.80 -10.00 23.15
N LEU A 83 -5.74 -10.85 22.71
CA LEU A 83 -6.89 -10.46 21.87
C LEU A 83 -7.69 -9.29 22.44
N PRO A 84 -8.04 -9.26 23.76
CA PRO A 84 -8.76 -8.13 24.34
C PRO A 84 -7.97 -6.82 24.34
N ARG A 85 -6.63 -6.89 24.22
CA ARG A 85 -5.70 -5.76 24.32
C ARG A 85 -5.12 -5.33 22.97
N LEU A 86 -5.53 -5.97 21.87
CA LEU A 86 -5.01 -5.67 20.53
C LEU A 86 -5.19 -4.21 20.12
N ALA A 87 -6.30 -3.57 20.50
CA ALA A 87 -6.53 -2.16 20.21
C ALA A 87 -5.50 -1.25 20.90
N ASP A 88 -5.18 -1.52 22.17
CA ASP A 88 -4.17 -0.78 22.93
C ASP A 88 -2.78 -1.00 22.34
N ILE A 89 -2.44 -2.27 22.08
CA ILE A 89 -1.17 -2.68 21.48
C ILE A 89 -0.97 -1.96 20.15
N HIS A 90 -1.97 -2.02 19.26
CA HIS A 90 -1.93 -1.36 17.97
C HIS A 90 -1.73 0.15 18.15
N ALA A 91 -2.50 0.81 19.00
CA ALA A 91 -2.33 2.26 19.24
C ALA A 91 -0.89 2.60 19.67
N LYS A 92 -0.26 1.77 20.50
CA LYS A 92 1.15 1.97 20.92
C LYS A 92 2.15 1.68 19.81
N LEU A 93 1.94 0.63 19.02
CA LEU A 93 2.81 0.30 17.89
C LEU A 93 2.73 1.36 16.79
N CYS A 94 1.56 1.91 16.51
CA CYS A 94 1.37 2.98 15.55
C CYS A 94 2.16 4.25 15.96
N LEU A 95 2.19 4.58 17.26
CA LEU A 95 3.05 5.66 17.78
C LEU A 95 4.54 5.34 17.61
N GLY A 96 4.95 4.08 17.84
CA GLY A 96 6.33 3.64 17.67
C GLY A 96 6.79 3.62 16.21
N CYS A 97 5.91 3.26 15.26
CA CYS A 97 6.17 3.30 13.81
C CYS A 97 6.28 4.74 13.27
N HIS A 98 6.04 5.73 14.12
CA HIS A 98 6.22 7.15 13.84
C HIS A 98 7.19 7.81 14.86
N ASP A 99 7.97 7.03 15.61
CA ASP A 99 8.93 7.61 16.55
C ASP A 99 10.08 8.29 15.79
N ASP A 100 10.50 9.48 16.23
CA ASP A 100 11.65 10.19 15.65
C ASP A 100 13.00 9.51 15.97
N ASN A 101 12.99 8.44 16.76
CA ASN A 101 14.17 7.66 17.11
C ASN A 101 14.16 6.29 16.41
N ASP A 102 15.12 6.07 15.51
CA ASP A 102 15.26 4.86 14.70
C ASP A 102 15.24 3.57 15.54
N ASP A 103 15.92 3.53 16.70
CA ASP A 103 15.92 2.33 17.53
C ASP A 103 14.53 1.97 18.09
N VAL A 104 13.67 2.98 18.34
CA VAL A 104 12.29 2.75 18.80
C VAL A 104 11.43 2.31 17.63
N PHE A 105 11.62 2.94 16.47
CA PHE A 105 10.98 2.57 15.21
C PHE A 105 11.25 1.11 14.84
N ASP A 106 12.52 0.70 14.80
CA ASP A 106 12.94 -0.67 14.48
C ASP A 106 12.34 -1.68 15.46
N ALA A 107 12.33 -1.35 16.76
CA ALA A 107 11.70 -2.19 17.77
C ALA A 107 10.17 -2.31 17.56
N ALA A 108 9.51 -1.23 17.15
CA ALA A 108 8.07 -1.23 16.87
C ALA A 108 7.73 -2.07 15.64
N VAL A 109 8.55 -1.98 14.58
CA VAL A 109 8.44 -2.82 13.38
C VAL A 109 8.59 -4.30 13.73
N ALA A 110 9.64 -4.67 14.48
CA ALA A 110 9.84 -6.07 14.90
C ALA A 110 8.70 -6.60 15.79
N CYS A 111 8.18 -5.76 16.68
CA CYS A 111 7.02 -6.09 17.51
C CYS A 111 5.75 -6.26 16.69
N ALA A 112 5.53 -5.41 15.68
CA ALA A 112 4.44 -5.55 14.74
C ALA A 112 4.54 -6.82 13.87
N GLU A 113 5.75 -7.19 13.44
CA GLU A 113 5.98 -8.48 12.76
C GLU A 113 5.65 -9.66 13.67
N ALA A 114 6.01 -9.61 14.96
CA ALA A 114 5.60 -10.64 15.92
C ALA A 114 4.07 -10.71 16.07
N LEU A 115 3.39 -9.55 16.05
CA LEU A 115 1.94 -9.48 16.06
C LEU A 115 1.31 -10.05 14.77
N GLY A 116 1.99 -9.92 13.63
CA GLY A 116 1.54 -10.47 12.34
C GLY A 116 1.29 -11.98 12.37
N ARG A 117 2.03 -12.71 13.22
CA ARG A 117 1.95 -14.18 13.36
C ARG A 117 0.62 -14.69 13.92
N TYR A 118 -0.25 -13.80 14.41
CA TYR A 118 -1.58 -14.15 14.90
C TYR A 118 -2.61 -14.32 13.76
N GLY A 119 -2.26 -13.98 12.51
CA GLY A 119 -3.07 -14.34 11.35
C GLY A 119 -4.51 -13.83 11.41
N ASP A 120 -5.50 -14.72 11.29
CA ASP A 120 -6.92 -14.37 11.13
C ASP A 120 -7.49 -13.71 12.40
N ASP A 121 -6.84 -13.94 13.54
CA ASP A 121 -7.18 -13.30 14.81
C ASP A 121 -6.84 -11.80 14.82
N LEU A 122 -6.16 -11.29 13.78
CA LEU A 122 -5.89 -9.86 13.57
C LEU A 122 -7.12 -9.07 13.09
N SER A 123 -8.29 -9.71 12.96
CA SER A 123 -9.56 -9.04 12.67
C SER A 123 -9.79 -7.73 13.45
N PRO A 124 -9.51 -7.62 14.77
CA PRO A 124 -9.62 -6.36 15.51
C PRO A 124 -8.62 -5.29 15.05
N SER A 125 -7.38 -5.70 14.75
CA SER A 125 -6.34 -4.80 14.22
C SER A 125 -6.74 -4.28 12.84
N MET A 126 -7.25 -5.15 11.96
CA MET A 126 -7.69 -4.75 10.62
C MET A 126 -8.87 -3.77 10.65
N LYS A 127 -9.81 -3.93 11.59
CA LYS A 127 -10.90 -2.96 11.82
C LYS A 127 -10.41 -1.57 12.25
N LEU A 128 -9.17 -1.46 12.74
CA LEU A 128 -8.57 -0.19 13.12
C LEU A 128 -7.67 0.38 12.00
N ILE A 129 -6.93 -0.47 11.29
CA ILE A 129 -5.98 -0.03 10.23
C ILE A 129 -6.74 0.37 8.96
N VAL A 130 -7.65 -0.48 8.49
CA VAL A 130 -8.31 -0.30 7.19
C VAL A 130 -9.06 1.03 7.10
N PRO A 131 -9.94 1.40 8.06
CA PRO A 131 -10.67 2.67 7.98
C PRO A 131 -9.76 3.91 8.02
N LYS A 132 -8.63 3.83 8.74
CA LYS A 132 -7.64 4.91 8.80
C LYS A 132 -6.91 5.08 7.48
N LEU A 133 -6.48 3.99 6.86
CA LEU A 133 -5.87 4.01 5.53
C LEU A 133 -6.84 4.50 4.44
N GLU A 134 -8.13 4.20 4.57
CA GLU A 134 -9.16 4.71 3.67
C GLU A 134 -9.44 6.22 3.84
N GLY A 135 -8.89 6.87 4.87
CA GLY A 135 -9.15 8.29 5.18
C GLY A 135 -10.60 8.57 5.60
N LYS A 136 -11.36 7.54 5.99
CA LYS A 136 -12.76 7.69 6.43
C LYS A 136 -12.87 8.21 7.87
N GLU A 137 -11.82 8.05 8.66
CA GLU A 137 -11.74 8.62 10.01
C GLU A 137 -11.18 10.05 9.98
N SER A 138 -11.94 10.99 10.52
CA SER A 138 -11.53 12.40 10.60
C SER A 138 -10.21 12.56 11.36
N GLY A 139 -9.27 13.30 10.77
CA GLY A 139 -7.95 13.59 11.36
C GLY A 139 -6.86 12.54 11.11
N TYR A 140 -7.18 11.45 10.39
CA TYR A 140 -6.23 10.38 10.02
C TYR A 140 -5.82 10.41 8.54
N ASP A 141 -6.27 11.41 7.78
CA ASP A 141 -5.97 11.62 6.37
C ASP A 141 -4.62 12.32 6.11
N THR A 142 -3.83 12.58 7.15
CA THR A 142 -2.51 13.21 7.00
C THR A 142 -1.44 12.21 6.56
N PRO A 143 -0.43 12.62 5.77
CA PRO A 143 0.65 11.74 5.33
C PRO A 143 1.35 11.00 6.49
N ARG A 144 1.54 11.70 7.62
CA ARG A 144 2.11 11.15 8.84
C ARG A 144 1.34 9.95 9.39
N HIS A 145 0.02 10.05 9.49
CA HIS A 145 -0.80 8.95 9.99
C HIS A 145 -0.89 7.80 8.99
N ILE A 146 -1.00 8.11 7.70
CA ILE A 146 -1.02 7.08 6.65
C ILE A 146 0.30 6.31 6.60
N TYR A 147 1.44 7.01 6.65
CA TYR A 147 2.77 6.41 6.74
C TYR A 147 2.86 5.41 7.91
N ALA A 148 2.52 5.84 9.12
CA ALA A 148 2.60 4.97 10.31
C ALA A 148 1.72 3.72 10.19
N ASN A 149 0.51 3.86 9.65
CA ASN A 149 -0.40 2.72 9.44
C ASN A 149 0.07 1.81 8.29
N LEU A 150 0.74 2.35 7.26
CA LEU A 150 1.35 1.55 6.19
C LEU A 150 2.56 0.75 6.71
N VAL A 151 3.45 1.37 7.49
CA VAL A 151 4.57 0.67 8.14
C VAL A 151 4.06 -0.46 9.01
N LEU A 152 3.05 -0.18 9.83
CA LEU A 152 2.44 -1.19 10.69
C LEU A 152 1.81 -2.32 9.87
N LEU A 153 1.03 -1.99 8.84
CA LEU A 153 0.41 -2.98 7.96
C LEU A 153 1.45 -3.87 7.26
N GLY A 154 2.49 -3.28 6.68
CA GLY A 154 3.57 -4.04 6.03
C GLY A 154 4.26 -4.99 7.01
N SER A 155 4.51 -4.52 8.23
CA SER A 155 5.08 -5.34 9.30
C SER A 155 4.17 -6.52 9.67
N LEU A 156 2.86 -6.30 9.80
CA LEU A 156 1.89 -7.38 10.05
C LEU A 156 1.88 -8.40 8.90
N VAL A 157 1.91 -7.93 7.64
CA VAL A 157 1.94 -8.79 6.44
C VAL A 157 3.22 -9.62 6.39
N ARG A 158 4.39 -9.04 6.65
CA ARG A 158 5.66 -9.80 6.75
C ARG A 158 5.63 -10.82 7.88
N GLY A 159 5.05 -10.44 9.02
CA GLY A 159 4.90 -11.29 10.20
C GLY A 159 3.99 -12.51 10.01
N SER A 160 3.02 -12.44 9.10
CA SER A 160 1.99 -13.47 8.90
C SER A 160 2.50 -14.86 8.51
N GLY A 161 3.73 -14.99 8.03
CA GLY A 161 4.46 -16.27 7.95
C GLY A 161 3.90 -17.35 7.00
N ALA A 162 4.75 -18.27 6.57
CA ALA A 162 4.48 -19.27 5.52
C ALA A 162 3.60 -20.47 5.94
N GLU A 163 3.06 -20.47 7.17
CA GLU A 163 2.34 -21.62 7.74
C GLU A 163 0.84 -21.34 7.87
N GLY A 164 0.14 -21.48 6.74
CA GLY A 164 -1.33 -21.47 6.66
C GLY A 164 -1.91 -20.20 6.03
N GLU A 165 -3.13 -20.32 5.49
CA GLU A 165 -3.89 -19.26 4.81
C GLU A 165 -4.39 -18.14 5.75
N GLN A 166 -3.67 -17.86 6.84
CA GLN A 166 -4.14 -17.12 8.01
C GLN A 166 -4.35 -15.62 7.79
N MET A 167 -4.14 -15.07 6.58
CA MET A 167 -4.40 -13.66 6.28
C MET A 167 -5.41 -13.49 5.14
N SER A 168 -5.89 -14.60 4.56
CA SER A 168 -6.64 -14.57 3.29
C SER A 168 -7.93 -13.75 3.39
N CYS A 169 -8.61 -13.79 4.53
CA CYS A 169 -9.84 -13.01 4.74
C CYS A 169 -9.60 -11.49 4.83
N HIS A 170 -8.37 -11.07 5.09
CA HIS A 170 -7.96 -9.68 5.24
C HIS A 170 -7.35 -9.08 3.96
N VAL A 171 -6.93 -9.90 3.00
CA VAL A 171 -6.32 -9.43 1.75
C VAL A 171 -7.23 -8.48 0.96
N PRO A 172 -8.51 -8.81 0.66
CA PRO A 172 -9.37 -7.90 -0.09
C PRO A 172 -9.59 -6.52 0.55
N PRO A 173 -9.93 -6.39 1.86
CA PRO A 173 -10.10 -5.07 2.47
C PRO A 173 -8.77 -4.30 2.59
N ILE A 174 -7.63 -4.98 2.79
CA ILE A 174 -6.31 -4.34 2.76
C ILE A 174 -6.07 -3.72 1.38
N CYS A 175 -6.20 -4.51 0.31
CA CYS A 175 -5.97 -4.02 -1.05
C CYS A 175 -6.93 -2.88 -1.42
N ALA A 176 -8.19 -2.93 -1.00
CA ALA A 176 -9.14 -1.84 -1.19
C ALA A 176 -8.74 -0.56 -0.45
N ALA A 177 -8.18 -0.67 0.76
CA ALA A 177 -7.66 0.46 1.53
C ALA A 177 -6.43 1.08 0.86
N LEU A 178 -5.46 0.27 0.43
CA LEU A 178 -4.27 0.74 -0.31
C LEU A 178 -4.68 1.50 -1.58
N LYS A 179 -5.65 0.98 -2.33
CA LYS A 179 -6.23 1.67 -3.49
C LYS A 179 -6.84 3.02 -3.11
N SER A 180 -7.48 3.12 -1.95
CA SER A 180 -8.14 4.35 -1.51
C SER A 180 -7.14 5.47 -1.23
N ILE A 181 -5.94 5.14 -0.72
CA ILE A 181 -4.83 6.11 -0.53
C ILE A 181 -4.52 6.82 -1.84
N VAL A 182 -4.35 6.06 -2.93
CA VAL A 182 -3.97 6.60 -4.25
C VAL A 182 -5.12 7.24 -5.02
N VAL A 183 -6.36 6.94 -4.68
CA VAL A 183 -7.53 7.53 -5.35
C VAL A 183 -7.95 8.84 -4.67
N TYR A 184 -8.08 8.85 -3.35
CA TYR A 184 -8.78 9.93 -2.64
C TYR A 184 -7.87 10.88 -1.86
N ASN A 185 -6.61 10.52 -1.57
CA ASN A 185 -5.76 11.31 -0.68
C ASN A 185 -4.62 12.03 -1.43
N GLU A 186 -4.90 13.23 -1.92
CA GLU A 186 -3.96 14.03 -2.71
C GLU A 186 -2.67 14.34 -1.96
N THR A 187 -2.78 14.73 -0.69
CA THR A 187 -1.61 15.07 0.13
C THR A 187 -0.65 13.89 0.32
N CYS A 188 -1.19 12.67 0.40
CA CYS A 188 -0.40 11.45 0.53
C CYS A 188 0.33 11.07 -0.76
N ARG A 189 -0.23 11.41 -1.94
CA ARG A 189 0.40 11.08 -3.24
C ARG A 189 1.65 11.91 -3.52
N SER A 190 1.73 13.09 -2.91
CA SER A 190 2.86 14.00 -3.04
C SER A 190 3.94 13.76 -1.98
N ASP A 191 3.71 12.86 -1.03
CA ASP A 191 4.65 12.51 0.03
C ASP A 191 5.49 11.29 -0.38
N VAL A 192 6.81 11.48 -0.48
CA VAL A 192 7.77 10.45 -0.91
C VAL A 192 7.72 9.25 0.02
N SER A 193 7.75 9.48 1.33
CA SER A 193 7.80 8.43 2.35
C SER A 193 6.55 7.57 2.33
N VAL A 194 5.37 8.18 2.10
CA VAL A 194 4.12 7.43 1.94
C VAL A 194 4.17 6.55 0.69
N MET A 195 4.62 7.07 -0.45
CA MET A 195 4.67 6.30 -1.70
C MET A 195 5.74 5.20 -1.70
N GLU A 196 6.90 5.43 -1.08
CA GLU A 196 7.92 4.41 -0.82
C GLU A 196 7.37 3.27 0.06
N THR A 197 6.70 3.64 1.16
CA THR A 197 6.12 2.65 2.08
C THR A 197 4.97 1.90 1.43
N LEU A 198 4.13 2.57 0.62
CA LEU A 198 3.07 1.93 -0.14
C LEU A 198 3.64 0.88 -1.12
N LEU A 199 4.72 1.23 -1.84
CA LEU A 199 5.41 0.29 -2.73
C LEU A 199 5.93 -0.92 -1.94
N ALA A 200 6.59 -0.68 -0.81
CA ALA A 200 7.11 -1.74 0.05
C ALA A 200 5.98 -2.67 0.54
N VAL A 201 4.85 -2.13 0.99
CA VAL A 201 3.68 -2.92 1.42
C VAL A 201 3.10 -3.73 0.25
N CYS A 202 3.00 -3.16 -0.96
CA CYS A 202 2.56 -3.91 -2.13
C CYS A 202 3.52 -5.05 -2.48
N GLN A 203 4.83 -4.85 -2.34
CA GLN A 203 5.85 -5.88 -2.57
C GLN A 203 5.80 -6.96 -1.48
N ASP A 204 5.60 -6.59 -0.21
CA ASP A 204 5.42 -7.53 0.90
C ASP A 204 4.17 -8.39 0.69
N MET A 205 3.05 -7.77 0.28
CA MET A 205 1.82 -8.49 -0.06
C MET A 205 2.05 -9.51 -1.18
N LEU A 206 2.77 -9.10 -2.23
CA LEU A 206 3.10 -9.98 -3.35
C LEU A 206 4.06 -11.10 -2.93
N HIS A 207 5.05 -10.81 -2.10
CA HIS A 207 5.99 -11.81 -1.60
C HIS A 207 5.26 -12.85 -0.75
N SER A 208 4.47 -12.40 0.23
CA SER A 208 3.68 -13.26 1.11
C SER A 208 2.60 -14.03 0.35
N SER A 209 2.09 -13.53 -0.78
CA SER A 209 1.11 -14.27 -1.59
C SER A 209 1.63 -15.61 -2.15
N LYS A 210 2.95 -15.79 -2.20
CA LYS A 210 3.56 -17.05 -2.68
C LYS A 210 3.49 -18.16 -1.65
N THR A 211 3.30 -17.82 -0.37
CA THR A 211 3.44 -18.76 0.75
C THR A 211 2.30 -18.71 1.76
N CYS A 212 1.59 -17.58 1.86
CA CYS A 212 0.73 -17.26 3.01
C CYS A 212 -0.75 -17.03 2.65
N PHE A 213 -1.05 -16.52 1.44
CA PHE A 213 -2.43 -16.21 1.05
C PHE A 213 -2.59 -16.07 -0.46
N HIS A 214 -3.81 -16.19 -0.96
CA HIS A 214 -4.13 -15.96 -2.37
C HIS A 214 -4.54 -14.50 -2.62
N ILE A 215 -4.00 -13.87 -3.67
CA ILE A 215 -4.47 -12.57 -4.17
C ILE A 215 -5.49 -12.81 -5.28
N ASP A 216 -6.75 -12.47 -5.02
CA ASP A 216 -7.81 -12.60 -6.02
C ASP A 216 -7.74 -11.52 -7.13
N ALA A 217 -8.61 -11.63 -8.13
CA ALA A 217 -8.64 -10.71 -9.27
C ALA A 217 -8.97 -9.26 -8.85
N ALA A 218 -9.83 -9.07 -7.84
CA ALA A 218 -10.20 -7.74 -7.35
C ALA A 218 -9.06 -7.07 -6.57
N SER A 219 -8.33 -7.86 -5.78
CA SER A 219 -7.14 -7.43 -5.05
C SER A 219 -5.99 -7.14 -6.02
N THR A 220 -5.81 -7.98 -7.05
CA THR A 220 -4.87 -7.73 -8.16
C THR A 220 -5.15 -6.39 -8.83
N LEU A 221 -6.41 -6.11 -9.18
CA LEU A 221 -6.80 -4.82 -9.76
C LEU A 221 -6.47 -3.64 -8.84
N SER A 222 -6.67 -3.81 -7.53
CA SER A 222 -6.36 -2.77 -6.53
C SER A 222 -4.85 -2.52 -6.40
N LEU A 223 -4.03 -3.57 -6.41
CA LEU A 223 -2.57 -3.46 -6.42
C LEU A 223 -2.05 -2.85 -7.73
N LEU A 224 -2.63 -3.23 -8.87
CA LEU A 224 -2.34 -2.60 -10.16
C LEU A 224 -2.64 -1.10 -10.15
N ARG A 225 -3.74 -0.68 -9.51
CA ARG A 225 -4.06 0.74 -9.37
C ARG A 225 -3.03 1.49 -8.52
N CYS A 226 -2.46 0.84 -7.49
CA CYS A 226 -1.35 1.38 -6.71
C CYS A 226 -0.08 1.49 -7.57
N ALA A 227 0.29 0.44 -8.30
CA ALA A 227 1.45 0.40 -9.18
C ALA A 227 1.39 1.48 -10.28
N LEU A 228 0.20 1.74 -10.83
CA LEU A 228 -0.01 2.86 -11.76
C LEU A 228 0.25 4.22 -11.11
N GLN A 229 -0.20 4.41 -9.87
CA GLN A 229 0.05 5.66 -9.16
C GLN A 229 1.53 5.85 -8.83
N ILE A 230 2.20 4.77 -8.42
CA ILE A 230 3.64 4.78 -8.16
C ILE A 230 4.41 5.08 -9.46
N GLN A 231 3.96 4.53 -10.59
CA GLN A 231 4.53 4.84 -11.91
C GLN A 231 4.37 6.32 -12.29
N ALA A 232 3.27 6.93 -11.85
CA ALA A 232 2.92 8.33 -12.08
C ALA A 232 3.67 9.30 -11.16
N CYS A 233 4.43 8.83 -10.16
CA CYS A 233 5.24 9.67 -9.29
C CYS A 233 6.41 10.33 -10.04
N PRO A 234 6.88 11.51 -9.58
CA PRO A 234 8.08 12.15 -10.12
C PRO A 234 9.30 11.22 -10.11
N SER A 235 10.17 11.34 -11.11
CA SER A 235 11.40 10.52 -11.19
C SER A 235 12.34 10.73 -10.01
N GLU A 236 12.27 11.88 -9.36
CA GLU A 236 13.06 12.22 -8.16
C GLU A 236 12.76 11.29 -6.98
N PHE A 237 11.60 10.65 -6.94
CA PHE A 237 11.23 9.72 -5.88
C PHE A 237 11.97 8.38 -6.00
N GLY A 238 12.63 8.09 -7.12
CA GLY A 238 13.42 6.85 -7.29
C GLY A 238 12.60 5.54 -7.34
N LEU A 239 11.26 5.61 -7.40
CA LEU A 239 10.38 4.44 -7.25
C LEU A 239 10.27 3.54 -8.49
N LYS A 240 10.78 3.97 -9.65
CA LYS A 240 10.52 3.31 -10.95
C LYS A 240 11.06 1.88 -11.01
N GLU A 241 12.23 1.63 -10.45
CA GLU A 241 12.86 0.31 -10.46
C GLU A 241 12.07 -0.69 -9.60
N GLY A 242 11.79 -0.34 -8.34
CA GLY A 242 10.99 -1.20 -7.46
C GLY A 242 9.56 -1.41 -7.96
N ASN A 243 8.95 -0.42 -8.62
CA ASN A 243 7.64 -0.57 -9.25
C ASN A 243 7.67 -1.51 -10.46
N ALA A 244 8.75 -1.50 -11.25
CA ALA A 244 8.92 -2.46 -12.35
C ALA A 244 9.02 -3.89 -11.83
N GLU A 245 9.70 -4.10 -10.69
CA GLU A 245 9.74 -5.40 -10.02
C GLU A 245 8.36 -5.84 -9.50
N LEU A 246 7.60 -4.92 -8.91
CA LEU A 246 6.22 -5.18 -8.47
C LEU A 246 5.34 -5.61 -9.66
N LEU A 247 5.35 -4.87 -10.77
CA LEU A 247 4.58 -5.18 -11.97
C LEU A 247 4.97 -6.53 -12.57
N LYS A 248 6.28 -6.83 -12.63
CA LYS A 248 6.79 -8.12 -13.10
C LYS A 248 6.36 -9.28 -12.19
N GLY A 249 6.37 -9.06 -10.88
CA GLY A 249 5.96 -10.11 -9.96
C GLY A 249 4.44 -10.34 -9.96
N LEU A 250 3.63 -9.28 -10.11
CA LEU A 250 2.18 -9.41 -10.35
C LEU A 250 1.89 -10.14 -11.67
N SER A 251 2.64 -9.88 -12.74
CA SER A 251 2.43 -10.56 -14.02
C SER A 251 2.83 -12.04 -13.96
N HIS A 252 3.86 -12.40 -13.19
CA HIS A 252 4.16 -13.80 -12.90
C HIS A 252 3.05 -14.47 -12.07
N LEU A 253 2.47 -13.76 -11.10
CA LEU A 253 1.38 -14.29 -10.28
C LEU A 253 0.12 -14.59 -11.11
N CYS A 254 -0.27 -13.68 -12.01
CA CYS A 254 -1.54 -13.79 -12.73
C CYS A 254 -1.43 -14.50 -14.09
N CYS A 255 -0.29 -14.39 -14.78
CA CYS A 255 -0.14 -14.83 -16.17
C CYS A 255 1.05 -15.76 -16.41
N GLN A 256 1.85 -16.08 -15.38
CA GLN A 256 3.06 -16.94 -15.39
C GLN A 256 4.23 -16.45 -16.26
N GLU A 257 3.97 -15.76 -17.38
CA GLU A 257 4.96 -15.35 -18.38
C GLU A 257 5.72 -14.06 -18.04
N GLY A 258 5.32 -13.34 -16.99
CA GLY A 258 5.98 -12.09 -16.59
C GLY A 258 5.66 -10.89 -17.51
N ASP A 259 4.81 -11.05 -18.52
CA ASP A 259 4.41 -9.98 -19.44
C ASP A 259 3.33 -9.07 -18.81
N VAL A 260 3.71 -7.81 -18.56
CA VAL A 260 2.83 -6.77 -18.00
C VAL A 260 1.65 -6.46 -18.94
N THR A 261 1.81 -6.61 -20.25
CA THR A 261 0.71 -6.41 -21.22
C THR A 261 -0.37 -7.46 -21.05
N LEU A 262 0.01 -8.72 -20.78
CA LEU A 262 -0.95 -9.80 -20.53
C LEU A 262 -1.69 -9.59 -19.20
N LEU A 263 -0.97 -9.10 -18.18
CA LEU A 263 -1.55 -8.70 -16.90
C LEU A 263 -2.57 -7.55 -17.07
N LEU A 264 -2.23 -6.52 -17.85
CA LEU A 264 -3.08 -5.35 -18.01
C LEU A 264 -4.29 -5.60 -18.91
N ARG A 265 -4.22 -6.52 -19.89
CA ARG A 265 -5.30 -6.78 -20.85
C ARG A 265 -6.69 -7.00 -20.21
N PRO A 266 -6.88 -7.90 -19.21
CA PRO A 266 -8.19 -8.10 -18.58
C PRO A 266 -8.64 -6.93 -17.69
N HIS A 267 -7.72 -6.05 -17.29
CA HIS A 267 -7.97 -4.98 -16.31
C HIS A 267 -7.99 -3.58 -16.93
N PHE A 268 -7.55 -3.42 -18.18
CA PHE A 268 -7.30 -2.11 -18.81
C PHE A 268 -8.52 -1.20 -18.77
N SER A 269 -9.69 -1.68 -19.18
CA SER A 269 -10.91 -0.87 -19.22
C SER A 269 -11.38 -0.47 -17.81
N SER A 270 -11.23 -1.35 -16.81
CA SER A 270 -11.55 -1.03 -15.42
C SER A 270 -10.58 -0.04 -14.80
N LEU A 271 -9.28 -0.15 -15.11
CA LEU A 271 -8.25 0.80 -14.70
C LEU A 271 -8.49 2.16 -15.36
N LEU A 272 -8.79 2.18 -16.66
CA LEU A 272 -9.13 3.39 -17.41
C LEU A 272 -10.33 4.10 -16.77
N ALA A 273 -11.43 3.37 -16.56
CA ALA A 273 -12.63 3.91 -15.92
C ALA A 273 -12.35 4.45 -14.51
N SER A 274 -11.47 3.80 -13.75
CA SER A 274 -11.08 4.25 -12.42
C SER A 274 -10.24 5.53 -12.43
N VAL A 275 -9.28 5.68 -13.36
CA VAL A 275 -8.48 6.91 -13.48
C VAL A 275 -9.27 8.07 -14.09
N THR A 276 -10.36 7.79 -14.79
CA THR A 276 -11.22 8.81 -15.42
C THR A 276 -12.57 9.00 -14.72
N GLN A 277 -12.75 8.46 -13.51
CA GLN A 277 -14.04 8.51 -12.80
C GLN A 277 -14.51 9.96 -12.60
N ASP A 278 -13.61 10.88 -12.27
CA ASP A 278 -13.97 12.29 -12.02
C ASP A 278 -14.42 13.02 -13.30
N LEU A 279 -13.97 12.57 -14.47
CA LEU A 279 -14.32 13.14 -15.77
C LEU A 279 -15.75 12.81 -16.22
N THR A 280 -16.44 11.94 -15.47
CA THR A 280 -17.83 11.52 -15.75
C THR A 280 -18.85 12.32 -14.94
N GLN A 281 -18.41 13.16 -14.01
CA GLN A 281 -19.30 14.01 -13.20
C GLN A 281 -19.66 15.30 -13.95
N GLU A 282 -20.93 15.72 -13.87
CA GLU A 282 -21.54 16.82 -14.65
C GLU A 282 -20.88 18.21 -14.54
N ASN A 283 -19.88 18.39 -13.68
CA ASN A 283 -19.18 19.66 -13.47
C ASN A 283 -17.65 19.58 -13.58
N ASN A 284 -17.06 18.41 -13.88
CA ASN A 284 -15.60 18.24 -13.90
C ASN A 284 -15.15 17.57 -15.20
N PHE A 285 -15.27 18.29 -16.31
CA PHE A 285 -15.04 17.73 -17.65
C PHE A 285 -13.58 17.72 -18.11
N LEU A 286 -12.69 18.42 -17.40
CA LEU A 286 -11.28 18.56 -17.76
C LEU A 286 -10.40 18.47 -16.52
N TRP A 287 -9.25 17.81 -16.63
CA TRP A 287 -8.18 17.97 -15.66
C TRP A 287 -7.67 19.41 -15.68
N LYS A 288 -7.57 20.05 -14.50
CA LYS A 288 -7.34 21.50 -14.43
C LYS A 288 -5.86 21.87 -14.36
N THR A 289 -5.01 20.98 -13.88
CA THR A 289 -3.56 21.24 -13.81
C THR A 289 -2.77 19.96 -14.02
N VAL A 290 -1.50 20.12 -14.39
CA VAL A 290 -0.51 19.03 -14.47
C VAL A 290 0.20 18.83 -13.12
N ASP A 291 -0.09 19.69 -12.12
CA ASP A 291 0.63 19.75 -10.84
C ASP A 291 -0.23 19.47 -9.59
N ASP A 292 -1.50 19.92 -9.52
CA ASP A 292 -2.40 19.70 -8.36
C ASP A 292 -3.46 18.60 -8.66
N ASP A 293 -4.20 18.70 -9.77
CA ASP A 293 -5.09 17.63 -10.28
C ASP A 293 -4.32 16.49 -11.03
N ALA A 294 -2.99 16.56 -10.96
CA ALA A 294 -2.01 15.80 -11.74
C ALA A 294 -2.10 14.29 -11.61
N SER A 295 -2.65 13.80 -10.50
CA SER A 295 -2.57 12.37 -10.15
C SER A 295 -3.28 11.50 -11.17
N ASN A 296 -4.51 11.86 -11.55
CA ASN A 296 -5.32 11.03 -12.44
C ASN A 296 -4.87 11.18 -13.91
N PHE A 297 -4.42 12.37 -14.31
CA PHE A 297 -3.75 12.57 -15.60
C PHE A 297 -2.47 11.74 -15.69
N ARG A 298 -1.57 11.83 -14.71
CA ARG A 298 -0.31 11.07 -14.71
C ARG A 298 -0.54 9.57 -14.59
N ALA A 299 -1.56 9.13 -13.86
CA ALA A 299 -1.96 7.72 -13.83
C ALA A 299 -2.52 7.24 -15.17
N PHE A 300 -3.27 8.10 -15.89
CA PHE A 300 -3.70 7.83 -17.26
C PHE A 300 -2.51 7.77 -18.23
N GLU A 301 -1.61 8.75 -18.19
CA GLU A 301 -0.36 8.76 -18.96
C GLU A 301 0.47 7.49 -18.69
N ALA A 302 0.62 7.11 -17.41
CA ALA A 302 1.30 5.88 -17.02
C ALA A 302 0.61 4.63 -17.57
N LEU A 303 -0.72 4.55 -17.52
CA LEU A 303 -1.49 3.42 -18.07
C LEU A 303 -1.30 3.30 -19.60
N VAL A 304 -1.36 4.42 -20.31
CA VAL A 304 -1.11 4.46 -21.77
C VAL A 304 0.35 4.09 -22.07
N SER A 305 1.29 4.61 -21.29
CA SER A 305 2.72 4.36 -21.45
C SER A 305 3.13 2.90 -21.22
N LEU A 306 2.53 2.26 -20.21
CA LEU A 306 2.82 0.87 -19.86
C LEU A 306 2.22 -0.12 -20.86
N SER A 307 1.20 0.28 -21.63
CA SER A 307 0.60 -0.57 -22.65
C SER A 307 0.04 0.23 -23.81
N PRO A 308 0.90 0.83 -24.66
CA PRO A 308 0.46 1.65 -25.79
C PRO A 308 -0.42 0.85 -26.74
N ARG A 309 -0.07 -0.43 -26.98
CA ARG A 309 -0.89 -1.34 -27.77
C ARG A 309 -2.33 -1.43 -27.24
N LEU A 310 -2.52 -1.70 -25.94
CA LEU A 310 -3.85 -1.79 -25.30
C LEU A 310 -4.61 -0.47 -25.37
N ALA A 311 -3.92 0.66 -25.21
CA ALA A 311 -4.50 1.98 -25.40
C ALA A 311 -5.03 2.15 -26.84
N GLY A 312 -4.29 1.67 -27.84
CA GLY A 312 -4.73 1.62 -29.23
C GLY A 312 -5.93 0.68 -29.44
N GLU A 313 -6.00 -0.48 -28.77
CA GLU A 313 -7.15 -1.40 -28.87
C GLU A 313 -8.42 -0.82 -28.24
N ASN A 314 -8.25 0.00 -27.20
CA ASN A 314 -9.33 0.72 -26.51
C ASN A 314 -9.51 2.16 -27.04
N PHE A 315 -8.91 2.50 -28.18
CA PHE A 315 -9.10 3.76 -28.87
C PHE A 315 -10.42 3.74 -29.65
N VAL A 316 -11.52 3.47 -28.95
CA VAL A 316 -12.85 3.38 -29.55
C VAL A 316 -13.44 4.78 -29.67
N ILE A 317 -13.90 5.09 -30.88
CA ILE A 317 -14.67 6.28 -31.17
C ILE A 317 -16.15 5.95 -30.98
N ASP A 318 -16.58 5.86 -29.72
CA ASP A 318 -17.99 5.93 -29.39
C ASP A 318 -18.23 7.19 -28.56
N ASP A 319 -19.39 7.82 -28.73
CA ASP A 319 -19.80 8.97 -27.91
C ASP A 319 -20.05 8.58 -26.43
N GLY A 320 -19.93 7.28 -26.12
CA GLY A 320 -19.89 6.75 -24.77
C GLY A 320 -18.54 6.99 -24.10
N HIS A 321 -18.57 7.39 -22.83
CA HIS A 321 -17.42 7.74 -21.98
C HIS A 321 -16.41 6.60 -21.68
N GLY A 322 -16.39 5.51 -22.46
CA GLY A 322 -15.73 4.24 -22.12
C GLY A 322 -14.39 3.95 -22.81
N GLY A 323 -13.76 4.90 -23.48
CA GLY A 323 -12.54 4.67 -24.28
C GLY A 323 -11.48 5.76 -24.18
N VAL A 324 -10.33 5.53 -24.83
CA VAL A 324 -9.19 6.48 -24.81
C VAL A 324 -9.47 7.73 -25.67
N SER A 325 -10.14 7.57 -26.83
CA SER A 325 -10.39 8.66 -27.77
C SER A 325 -11.16 9.84 -27.17
N PRO A 326 -12.30 9.63 -26.45
CA PRO A 326 -13.04 10.74 -25.85
C PRO A 326 -12.24 11.54 -24.82
N ILE A 327 -11.30 10.90 -24.12
CA ILE A 327 -10.45 11.55 -23.12
C ILE A 327 -9.44 12.46 -23.82
N VAL A 328 -8.76 11.94 -24.85
CA VAL A 328 -7.77 12.69 -25.65
C VAL A 328 -8.43 13.86 -26.38
N GLU A 329 -9.55 13.61 -27.06
CA GLU A 329 -10.28 14.65 -27.81
C GLU A 329 -10.75 15.78 -26.91
N ARG A 330 -11.19 15.46 -25.69
CA ARG A 330 -11.67 16.47 -24.74
C ARG A 330 -10.53 17.35 -24.22
N HIS A 331 -9.41 16.75 -23.83
CA HIS A 331 -8.26 17.49 -23.29
C HIS A 331 -7.43 18.22 -24.35
N LEU A 332 -7.65 17.94 -25.63
CA LEU A 332 -7.07 18.67 -26.76
C LEU A 332 -8.06 19.64 -27.42
N ALA A 333 -9.25 19.85 -26.84
CA ALA A 333 -10.19 20.85 -27.31
C ALA A 333 -9.64 22.27 -27.15
N ALA A 334 -10.15 23.22 -27.94
CA ALA A 334 -9.61 24.57 -28.05
C ALA A 334 -9.74 25.44 -26.77
N ASP A 335 -10.54 25.00 -25.81
CA ASP A 335 -10.79 25.63 -24.50
C ASP A 335 -10.04 24.93 -23.34
N ALA A 336 -9.27 23.88 -23.63
CA ALA A 336 -8.48 23.19 -22.63
C ALA A 336 -7.25 24.01 -22.20
N ILE A 337 -6.72 23.66 -21.02
CA ILE A 337 -5.63 24.40 -20.38
C ILE A 337 -4.30 24.09 -21.09
N PRO A 338 -3.49 25.11 -21.47
CA PRO A 338 -2.31 24.91 -22.31
C PRO A 338 -1.31 23.87 -21.80
N ALA A 339 -1.08 23.81 -20.48
CA ALA A 339 -0.18 22.82 -19.87
C ALA A 339 -0.70 21.38 -20.06
N VAL A 340 -2.00 21.17 -19.88
CA VAL A 340 -2.66 19.87 -20.05
C VAL A 340 -2.70 19.48 -21.53
N VAL A 341 -2.95 20.45 -22.42
CA VAL A 341 -2.88 20.24 -23.88
C VAL A 341 -1.50 19.74 -24.29
N LEU A 342 -0.44 20.41 -23.83
CA LEU A 342 0.94 20.01 -24.14
C LEU A 342 1.26 18.59 -23.65
N ALA A 343 0.88 18.28 -22.41
CA ALA A 343 1.09 16.95 -21.85
C ALA A 343 0.30 15.88 -22.63
N MET A 344 -0.96 16.16 -22.98
CA MET A 344 -1.79 15.25 -23.76
C MET A 344 -1.29 15.08 -25.21
N LEU A 345 -0.69 16.10 -25.82
CA LEU A 345 0.02 15.98 -27.09
C LEU A 345 1.23 15.04 -26.97
N GLY A 346 1.97 15.10 -25.86
CA GLY A 346 3.05 14.15 -25.56
C GLY A 346 2.55 12.71 -25.45
N VAL A 347 1.42 12.49 -24.77
CA VAL A 347 0.77 11.16 -24.73
C VAL A 347 0.38 10.68 -26.13
N LEU A 348 -0.21 11.56 -26.95
CA LEU A 348 -0.58 11.23 -28.33
C LEU A 348 0.66 10.93 -29.19
N GLU A 349 1.73 11.69 -29.07
CA GLU A 349 3.02 11.44 -29.75
C GLU A 349 3.59 10.08 -29.37
N GLN A 350 3.57 9.73 -28.08
CA GLN A 350 4.02 8.43 -27.60
C GLN A 350 3.19 7.29 -28.19
N MET A 351 1.86 7.42 -28.23
CA MET A 351 0.98 6.43 -28.84
C MET A 351 1.23 6.29 -30.35
N LEU A 352 1.50 7.40 -31.04
CA LEU A 352 1.83 7.40 -32.48
C LEU A 352 3.24 6.86 -32.77
N SER A 353 4.15 6.93 -31.80
CA SER A 353 5.52 6.41 -31.92
C SER A 353 5.59 4.90 -31.68
N ASP A 354 4.61 4.32 -30.99
CA ASP A 354 4.55 2.88 -30.73
C ASP A 354 4.05 2.09 -31.96
N PRO A 355 4.81 1.10 -32.48
CA PRO A 355 4.42 0.33 -33.66
C PRO A 355 3.15 -0.52 -33.49
N GLY A 356 2.77 -0.88 -32.26
CA GLY A 356 1.56 -1.66 -31.96
C GLY A 356 0.30 -0.80 -31.85
N CYS A 357 0.46 0.48 -31.54
CA CYS A 357 -0.61 1.46 -31.35
C CYS A 357 -0.84 2.30 -32.62
N ALA A 358 0.23 2.78 -33.25
CA ALA A 358 0.17 3.70 -34.39
C ALA A 358 -0.77 3.25 -35.52
N PRO A 359 -0.78 1.98 -35.98
CA PRO A 359 -1.69 1.54 -37.04
C PRO A 359 -3.17 1.72 -36.68
N ARG A 360 -3.51 1.54 -35.39
CA ARG A 360 -4.89 1.69 -34.90
C ARG A 360 -5.28 3.16 -34.86
N LEU A 361 -4.40 4.04 -34.37
CA LEU A 361 -4.64 5.49 -34.36
C LEU A 361 -4.69 6.08 -35.77
N CYS A 362 -3.84 5.59 -36.68
CA CYS A 362 -3.83 6.01 -38.07
C CYS A 362 -5.16 5.73 -38.79
N SER A 363 -5.90 4.68 -38.39
CA SER A 363 -7.25 4.45 -38.92
C SER A 363 -8.24 5.57 -38.55
N HIS A 364 -7.90 6.39 -37.56
CA HIS A 364 -8.65 7.53 -37.06
C HIS A 364 -7.98 8.88 -37.37
N ALA A 365 -6.91 8.90 -38.17
CA ALA A 365 -6.09 10.09 -38.43
C ALA A 365 -6.88 11.33 -38.88
N PRO A 366 -7.86 11.26 -39.79
CA PRO A 366 -8.62 12.46 -40.20
C PRO A 366 -9.32 13.14 -39.02
N ARG A 367 -9.88 12.36 -38.09
CA ARG A 367 -10.57 12.89 -36.90
C ARG A 367 -9.58 13.44 -35.88
N LEU A 368 -8.48 12.73 -35.62
CA LEU A 368 -7.42 13.21 -34.72
C LEU A 368 -6.79 14.50 -35.23
N VAL A 369 -6.49 14.58 -36.52
CA VAL A 369 -5.97 15.80 -37.14
C VAL A 369 -6.98 16.94 -36.99
N ALA A 370 -8.25 16.71 -37.32
CA ALA A 370 -9.27 17.75 -37.27
C ALA A 370 -9.63 18.23 -35.85
N ARG A 371 -9.72 17.32 -34.88
CA ARG A 371 -10.23 17.60 -33.53
C ARG A 371 -9.15 17.81 -32.48
N CYS A 372 -7.96 17.26 -32.68
CA CYS A 372 -6.89 17.27 -31.68
C CYS A 372 -5.67 18.06 -32.13
N ILE A 373 -5.24 17.91 -33.40
CA ILE A 373 -3.97 18.52 -33.86
C ILE A 373 -4.19 19.93 -34.41
N LEU A 374 -5.09 20.12 -35.39
CA LEU A 374 -5.35 21.42 -36.02
C LEU A 374 -5.74 22.54 -35.04
N PRO A 375 -6.60 22.30 -34.02
CA PRO A 375 -6.94 23.34 -33.04
C PRO A 375 -5.74 23.84 -32.23
N ASN A 376 -4.70 23.01 -32.10
CA ASN A 376 -3.51 23.29 -31.28
C ASN A 376 -2.28 23.67 -32.12
N LEU A 377 -2.31 23.53 -33.45
CA LEU A 377 -1.23 23.93 -34.35
C LEU A 377 -1.07 25.45 -34.45
N VAL A 378 -2.18 26.19 -34.39
CA VAL A 378 -2.16 27.65 -34.29
C VAL A 378 -2.09 27.99 -32.80
N TRP A 379 -0.92 27.81 -32.21
CA TRP A 379 -0.66 28.35 -30.88
C TRP A 379 -1.03 29.83 -30.88
N LYS A 380 -1.95 30.21 -30.00
CA LYS A 380 -2.24 31.62 -29.68
C LYS A 380 -1.01 32.20 -28.99
N ALA A 381 0.04 32.45 -29.76
CA ALA A 381 1.21 33.20 -29.37
C ALA A 381 0.74 34.62 -29.00
N GLY A 382 0.33 34.83 -27.74
CA GLY A 382 -0.15 36.14 -27.29
C GLY A 382 -1.11 36.16 -26.09
N ALA A 383 -1.50 35.03 -25.50
CA ALA A 383 -2.24 35.03 -24.23
C ALA A 383 -1.38 34.43 -23.11
N VAL A 384 -0.39 35.22 -22.67
CA VAL A 384 0.23 35.12 -21.34
C VAL A 384 -0.20 36.36 -20.57
#